data_AF-A0A4S2EK45-F1
#
_entry.id   AF-A0A4S2EK45-F1
#
_cell.length_a   1.000
_cell.length_b   1.000
_cell.length_c   1.000
_cell.angle_alpha   90.00
_cell.angle_beta   90.00
_cell.angle_gamma   90.00
#
_symmetry.space_group_name_H-M   'P 1'
#
loop_
_entity.id
_entity.type
_entity.pdbx_description
1 polymer ?
#
loop_
_entity_poly.entity_id
_entity_poly.type
_entity_poly.pdbx_seq_one_letter_code
_entity_poly.pdbx_strand_id
1 'polypeptide(L)'
;MIHDEAIKELFKEYNKADKKHYTDTFLSTMSSACWNSCLYVYATMKTFPLHSFKLLVDENHNLKPCPICSSFYEENMGNIEEYFPIETNTNDIFERLFVLRETNRTMGNSPADSDILIFIEIMKHLQQAEGNMKIRDIHKSLKKSSFFKQWKKNNIEADYKLQAILETLGVCGILHTEKHTEPFYKYINLAVAPRSSHNSDWQYPVDFWKGKNGIDWIAFHHWFGEYEEIKNEIVLITRKEND
;
A
#
# COMPACT_ATOMS: atom_id res chain seq x y z
N MET A 1 1.00 -9.32 23.55
CA MET A 1 0.35 -10.33 22.68
C MET A 1 1.47 -11.11 22.02
N ILE A 2 1.38 -12.45 21.99
CA ILE A 2 2.42 -13.25 21.33
C ILE A 2 2.13 -13.42 19.84
N HIS A 3 3.17 -13.70 19.06
CA HIS A 3 3.16 -13.77 17.60
C HIS A 3 2.06 -14.67 17.05
N ASP A 4 1.95 -15.91 17.51
CA ASP A 4 1.00 -16.89 16.98
C ASP A 4 -0.46 -16.50 17.28
N GLU A 5 -0.70 -15.79 18.38
CA GLU A 5 -2.01 -15.20 18.67
C GLU A 5 -2.31 -14.04 17.74
N ALA A 6 -1.34 -13.15 17.50
CA ALA A 6 -1.47 -12.04 16.56
C ALA A 6 -1.76 -12.53 15.14
N ILE A 7 -1.07 -13.58 14.67
CA ILE A 7 -1.34 -14.21 13.38
C ILE A 7 -2.78 -14.73 13.30
N LYS A 8 -3.26 -15.47 14.31
CA LYS A 8 -4.64 -15.98 14.32
C LYS A 8 -5.66 -14.84 14.27
N GLU A 9 -5.43 -13.78 15.04
CA GLU A 9 -6.31 -12.62 15.07
C GLU A 9 -6.24 -11.81 13.77
N LEU A 10 -5.08 -11.72 13.11
CA LEU A 10 -4.93 -11.10 11.79
C LEU A 10 -5.85 -11.76 10.76
N PHE A 11 -5.82 -13.09 10.66
CA PHE A 11 -6.68 -13.81 9.72
C PHE A 11 -8.16 -13.66 10.07
N LYS A 12 -8.50 -13.63 11.36
CA LYS A 12 -9.88 -13.39 11.81
C LYS A 12 -10.38 -12.00 11.44
N GLU A 13 -9.57 -10.96 11.59
CA GLU A 13 -9.94 -9.60 11.18
C GLU A 13 -9.94 -9.42 9.66
N TYR A 14 -9.01 -10.04 8.95
CA TYR A 14 -9.00 -10.07 7.49
C TYR A 14 -10.25 -10.75 6.91
N ASN A 15 -10.72 -11.85 7.51
CA ASN A 15 -11.93 -12.54 7.08
C ASN A 15 -13.22 -11.73 7.30
N LYS A 16 -13.20 -10.72 8.18
CA LYS A 16 -14.33 -9.79 8.39
C LYS A 16 -14.25 -8.57 7.46
N ALA A 17 -13.07 -8.29 6.91
CA ALA A 17 -12.83 -7.08 6.17
C ALA A 17 -13.59 -7.09 4.84
N ASP A 18 -14.31 -5.99 4.59
CA ASP A 18 -15.02 -5.76 3.34
C ASP A 18 -14.11 -5.00 2.36
N LYS A 19 -13.90 -5.56 1.17
CA LYS A 19 -13.00 -4.95 0.17
C LYS A 19 -13.42 -3.52 -0.19
N LYS A 20 -14.73 -3.27 -0.37
CA LYS A 20 -15.27 -1.97 -0.76
C LYS A 20 -15.06 -0.94 0.34
N HIS A 21 -15.24 -1.33 1.59
CA HIS A 21 -14.94 -0.50 2.76
C HIS A 21 -13.47 -0.04 2.79
N TYR A 22 -12.53 -0.95 2.51
CA TYR A 22 -11.10 -0.63 2.50
C TYR A 22 -10.71 0.25 1.31
N THR A 23 -11.27 0.02 0.12
CA THR A 23 -11.01 0.87 -1.05
C THR A 23 -11.66 2.24 -0.90
N ASP A 24 -12.86 2.33 -0.33
CA ASP A 24 -13.51 3.62 0.00
C ASP A 24 -12.71 4.39 1.03
N THR A 25 -12.28 3.72 2.10
CA THR A 25 -11.45 4.35 3.14
C THR A 25 -10.16 4.88 2.54
N PHE A 26 -9.45 4.08 1.74
CA PHE A 26 -8.24 4.52 1.04
C PHE A 26 -8.48 5.74 0.14
N LEU A 27 -9.52 5.71 -0.71
CA LEU A 27 -9.82 6.83 -1.58
C LEU A 27 -10.23 8.07 -0.77
N SER A 28 -11.06 7.93 0.26
CA SER A 28 -11.48 9.07 1.11
C SER A 28 -10.31 9.79 1.79
N THR A 29 -9.13 9.15 1.90
CA THR A 29 -7.93 9.79 2.44
C THR A 29 -7.24 10.74 1.46
N MET A 30 -7.60 10.75 0.16
CA MET A 30 -6.89 11.54 -0.86
C MET A 30 -6.90 13.04 -0.55
N SER A 31 -8.04 13.63 -0.17
CA SER A 31 -8.14 15.04 0.22
C SER A 31 -7.94 15.28 1.73
N SER A 32 -7.97 14.21 2.54
CA SER A 32 -7.82 14.27 4.00
C SER A 32 -6.38 14.54 4.47
N ALA A 33 -6.23 15.10 5.67
CA ALA A 33 -4.95 15.20 6.36
C ALA A 33 -4.46 13.85 6.90
N CYS A 34 -5.39 12.95 7.22
CA CYS A 34 -5.06 11.64 7.75
C CYS A 34 -4.91 10.63 6.60
N TRP A 35 -3.68 10.19 6.35
CA TRP A 35 -3.45 9.00 5.52
C TRP A 35 -3.76 7.75 6.34
N ASN A 36 -4.24 6.68 5.71
CA ASN A 36 -4.43 5.40 6.39
C ASN A 36 -3.84 4.28 5.54
N SER A 37 -2.94 3.50 6.14
CA SER A 37 -2.33 2.30 5.57
C SER A 37 -3.31 1.12 5.37
N CYS A 38 -4.61 1.31 5.60
CA CYS A 38 -5.67 0.29 5.51
C CYS A 38 -5.57 -0.58 4.25
N LEU A 39 -5.56 0.01 3.06
CA LEU A 39 -5.51 -0.74 1.81
C LEU A 39 -4.15 -1.41 1.60
N TYR A 40 -3.04 -0.79 2.05
CA TYR A 40 -1.73 -1.43 2.03
C TYR A 40 -1.76 -2.72 2.85
N VAL A 41 -2.21 -2.65 4.11
CA VAL A 41 -2.29 -3.80 5.00
C VAL A 41 -3.23 -4.87 4.42
N TYR A 42 -4.43 -4.47 3.99
CA TYR A 42 -5.41 -5.39 3.42
C TYR A 42 -4.90 -6.09 2.15
N ALA A 43 -4.24 -5.35 1.25
CA ALA A 43 -3.65 -5.92 0.04
C ALA A 43 -2.52 -6.91 0.36
N THR A 44 -1.66 -6.61 1.32
CA THR A 44 -0.59 -7.54 1.72
C THR A 44 -1.10 -8.81 2.39
N MET A 45 -2.27 -8.77 3.04
CA MET A 45 -2.89 -9.95 3.65
C MET A 45 -3.41 -10.96 2.62
N LYS A 46 -3.71 -10.52 1.38
CA LYS A 46 -4.22 -11.38 0.30
C LYS A 46 -3.36 -12.62 0.03
N THR A 47 -2.04 -12.50 0.17
CA THR A 47 -1.10 -13.61 -0.04
C THR A 47 -0.34 -13.99 1.22
N PHE A 48 -0.60 -13.33 2.35
CA PHE A 48 0.12 -13.56 3.59
C PHE A 48 -0.13 -14.98 4.11
N PRO A 49 0.92 -15.72 4.55
CA PRO A 49 0.77 -17.10 4.97
C PRO A 49 0.29 -17.20 6.43
N LEU A 50 -0.61 -18.13 6.70
CA LEU A 50 -0.83 -18.61 8.05
C LEU A 50 0.42 -19.36 8.51
N HIS A 51 1.03 -18.93 9.61
CA HIS A 51 2.27 -19.53 10.10
C HIS A 51 2.42 -19.38 11.61
N SER A 52 3.24 -20.24 12.20
CA SER A 52 3.75 -20.10 13.55
C SER A 52 5.10 -19.40 13.57
N PHE A 53 5.44 -18.80 14.71
CA PHE A 53 6.73 -18.17 14.95
C PHE A 53 7.85 -19.17 14.66
N LYS A 54 8.79 -18.76 13.81
CA LYS A 54 10.00 -19.53 13.55
C LYS A 54 11.14 -18.94 14.34
N LEU A 55 11.57 -19.67 15.37
CA LEU A 55 12.74 -19.31 16.16
C LEU A 55 13.97 -19.25 15.25
N LEU A 56 14.59 -18.08 15.24
CA LEU A 56 15.89 -17.87 14.65
C LEU A 56 16.75 -17.17 15.68
N VAL A 57 17.97 -17.69 15.86
CA VAL A 57 18.93 -17.18 16.84
C VAL A 57 20.23 -16.91 16.10
N ASP A 58 20.87 -15.77 16.37
CA ASP A 58 22.20 -15.51 15.81
C ASP A 58 23.34 -16.18 16.61
N GLU A 59 24.56 -16.04 16.10
CA GLU A 59 25.79 -16.53 16.72
C GLU A 59 25.99 -16.03 18.17
N ASN A 60 25.35 -14.91 18.53
CA ASN A 60 25.42 -14.32 19.87
C ASN A 60 24.23 -14.71 20.76
N HIS A 61 23.46 -15.72 20.37
CA HIS A 61 22.27 -16.19 21.08
C HIS A 61 21.12 -15.16 21.17
N ASN A 62 21.13 -14.12 20.32
CA ASN A 62 20.04 -13.15 20.30
C ASN A 62 18.87 -13.66 19.47
N LEU A 63 17.67 -13.51 20.00
CA LEU A 63 16.43 -13.80 19.30
C LEU A 63 16.28 -12.85 18.09
N LYS A 64 16.14 -13.42 16.89
CA LYS A 64 15.83 -12.66 15.68
C LYS A 64 14.32 -12.59 15.44
N PRO A 65 13.86 -11.58 14.68
CA PRO A 65 12.50 -11.56 14.18
C PRO A 65 12.19 -12.81 13.36
N CYS A 66 10.91 -13.17 13.30
CA CYS A 66 10.43 -14.30 12.54
C CYS A 66 10.87 -14.17 11.06
N PRO A 67 11.56 -15.14 10.47
CA PRO A 67 12.03 -15.04 9.09
C PRO A 67 10.89 -14.98 8.05
N ILE A 68 9.66 -15.35 8.44
CA ILE A 68 8.49 -15.27 7.57
C ILE A 68 7.99 -13.84 7.50
N CYS A 69 7.66 -13.20 8.63
CA CYS A 69 7.00 -11.90 8.66
C CYS A 69 7.87 -10.73 9.13
N SER A 70 9.08 -11.01 9.61
CA SER A 70 10.01 -10.05 10.23
C SER A 70 9.54 -9.39 11.51
N SER A 71 8.51 -9.91 12.17
CA SER A 71 8.06 -9.47 13.50
C SER A 71 8.71 -10.25 14.63
N PHE A 72 8.87 -9.61 15.79
CA PHE A 72 9.35 -10.25 17.00
C PHE A 72 8.32 -11.22 17.59
N TYR A 73 8.75 -12.00 18.59
CA TYR A 73 7.91 -13.02 19.23
C TYR A 73 6.71 -12.42 19.97
N GLU A 74 6.85 -11.24 20.54
CA GLU A 74 5.78 -10.57 21.30
C GLU A 74 5.89 -9.07 21.18
N GLU A 75 4.74 -8.40 21.35
CA GLU A 75 4.63 -6.94 21.38
C GLU A 75 3.57 -6.51 22.41
N ASN A 76 3.77 -5.34 23.01
CA ASN A 76 2.77 -4.70 23.85
C ASN A 76 1.77 -3.90 22.99
N MET A 77 0.71 -4.59 22.56
CA MET A 77 -0.40 -4.01 21.80
C MET A 77 -1.09 -2.82 22.50
N GLY A 78 -0.97 -2.67 23.83
CA GLY A 78 -1.62 -1.58 24.57
C GLY A 78 -1.07 -0.19 24.25
N ASN A 79 0.15 -0.11 23.74
CA ASN A 79 0.84 1.15 23.48
C ASN A 79 1.04 1.42 21.98
N ILE A 80 0.45 0.60 21.11
CA ILE A 80 0.69 0.69 19.66
C ILE A 80 0.26 2.05 19.08
N GLU A 81 -0.83 2.61 19.60
CA GLU A 81 -1.30 3.96 19.27
C GLU A 81 -0.32 5.07 19.64
N GLU A 82 0.54 4.85 20.63
CA GLU A 82 1.47 5.87 21.12
C GLU A 82 2.68 6.05 20.17
N TYR A 83 3.05 5.01 19.43
CA TYR A 83 4.24 5.03 18.56
C TYR A 83 3.96 4.79 17.08
N PHE A 84 2.83 4.17 16.72
CA PHE A 84 2.48 3.87 15.35
C PHE A 84 1.27 4.72 14.89
N PRO A 85 1.51 5.84 14.19
CA PRO A 85 0.44 6.52 13.49
C PRO A 85 -0.05 5.62 12.34
N ILE A 86 -1.37 5.37 12.28
CA ILE A 86 -2.04 4.58 11.22
C ILE A 86 -1.69 5.07 9.79
N GLU A 87 -1.15 6.28 9.72
CA GLU A 87 -0.65 6.99 8.55
C GLU A 87 0.69 6.47 7.98
N THR A 88 1.20 5.33 8.43
CA THR A 88 2.44 4.72 7.89
C THR A 88 2.18 3.31 7.36
N ASN A 89 2.73 2.99 6.18
CA ASN A 89 2.71 1.62 5.66
C ASN A 89 3.56 0.71 6.56
N THR A 90 3.01 -0.44 6.96
CA THR A 90 3.66 -1.33 7.92
C THR A 90 3.77 -2.78 7.44
N ASN A 91 4.91 -3.40 7.76
CA ASN A 91 5.15 -4.83 7.56
C ASN A 91 5.09 -5.65 8.85
N ASP A 92 4.97 -5.02 10.00
CA ASP A 92 4.89 -5.69 11.29
C ASP A 92 3.47 -6.26 11.53
N ILE A 93 3.38 -7.50 12.04
CA ILE A 93 2.10 -8.19 12.23
C ILE A 93 1.21 -7.56 13.30
N PHE A 94 1.79 -6.91 14.31
CA PHE A 94 1.06 -6.27 15.40
C PHE A 94 0.47 -4.95 14.93
N GLU A 95 1.26 -4.15 14.22
CA GLU A 95 0.80 -2.90 13.57
C GLU A 95 -0.27 -3.19 12.51
N ARG A 96 -0.08 -4.24 11.68
CA ARG A 96 -1.10 -4.70 10.73
C ARG A 96 -2.41 -5.09 11.43
N LEU A 97 -2.32 -5.81 12.55
CA LEU A 97 -3.50 -6.23 13.31
C LEU A 97 -4.24 -5.02 13.86
N PHE A 98 -3.50 -4.04 14.36
CA PHE A 98 -4.06 -2.78 14.81
C PHE A 98 -4.79 -2.05 13.67
N VAL A 99 -4.15 -1.87 12.51
CA VAL A 99 -4.77 -1.23 11.33
C VAL A 99 -6.04 -1.95 10.88
N LEU A 100 -6.04 -3.29 10.81
CA LEU A 100 -7.24 -4.06 10.43
C LEU A 100 -8.36 -3.88 11.45
N ARG A 101 -8.06 -3.93 12.76
CA ARG A 101 -9.06 -3.75 13.82
C ARG A 101 -9.69 -2.38 13.77
N GLU A 102 -8.88 -1.34 13.66
CA GLU A 102 -9.37 0.04 13.61
C GLU A 102 -10.15 0.30 12.33
N THR A 103 -9.68 -0.18 11.19
CA THR A 103 -10.41 -0.05 9.93
C THR A 103 -11.75 -0.79 10.00
N ASN A 104 -11.79 -2.03 10.50
CA ASN A 104 -13.03 -2.80 10.63
C ASN A 104 -14.05 -2.18 11.62
N ARG A 105 -13.59 -1.41 12.61
CA ARG A 105 -14.45 -0.70 13.58
C ARG A 105 -14.99 0.62 13.05
N THR A 106 -14.28 1.24 12.12
CA THR A 106 -14.63 2.55 11.57
C THR A 106 -15.79 2.40 10.59
N MET A 107 -16.80 3.25 10.71
CA MET A 107 -17.85 3.32 9.69
C MET A 107 -17.25 3.82 8.37
N GLY A 108 -17.44 3.08 7.28
CA GLY A 108 -16.93 3.47 5.97
C GLY A 108 -17.48 4.81 5.52
N ASN A 109 -16.59 5.69 5.07
CA ASN A 109 -16.95 6.91 4.38
C ASN A 109 -16.75 6.69 2.89
N SER A 110 -17.80 6.89 2.09
CA SER A 110 -17.65 6.96 0.65
C SER A 110 -16.68 8.10 0.27
N PRO A 111 -15.77 7.90 -0.68
CA PRO A 111 -14.88 8.96 -1.14
C PRO A 111 -15.68 10.11 -1.74
N ALA A 112 -15.25 11.35 -1.49
CA ALA A 112 -15.82 12.53 -2.12
C ALA A 112 -15.34 12.66 -3.56
N ASP A 113 -16.05 13.44 -4.39
CA ASP A 113 -15.65 13.69 -5.78
C ASP A 113 -14.21 14.22 -5.89
N SER A 114 -13.79 15.07 -4.96
CA SER A 114 -12.42 15.58 -4.91
C SER A 114 -11.38 14.48 -4.69
N ASP A 115 -11.71 13.45 -3.91
CA ASP A 115 -10.83 12.31 -3.67
C ASP A 115 -10.64 11.48 -4.94
N ILE A 116 -11.75 11.22 -5.63
CA ILE A 116 -11.78 10.51 -6.89
C ILE A 116 -10.96 11.24 -7.95
N LEU A 117 -11.12 12.57 -8.06
CA LEU A 117 -10.38 13.39 -9.02
C LEU A 117 -8.87 13.39 -8.74
N ILE A 118 -8.45 13.47 -7.48
CA ILE A 118 -7.02 13.37 -7.10
C ILE A 118 -6.46 12.01 -7.52
N PHE A 119 -7.18 10.92 -7.21
CA PHE A 119 -6.74 9.58 -7.58
C PHE A 119 -6.65 9.40 -9.10
N ILE A 120 -7.64 9.88 -9.85
CA ILE A 120 -7.61 9.88 -11.31
C ILE A 120 -6.39 10.65 -11.83
N GLU A 121 -6.07 11.82 -11.28
CA GLU A 121 -4.89 12.58 -11.69
C GLU A 121 -3.59 11.80 -11.46
N ILE A 122 -3.45 11.11 -10.32
CA ILE A 122 -2.31 10.23 -10.02
C ILE A 122 -2.22 9.10 -11.04
N MET A 123 -3.34 8.41 -11.32
CA MET A 123 -3.37 7.31 -12.27
C MET A 123 -3.05 7.76 -13.71
N LYS A 124 -3.52 8.95 -14.12
CA LYS A 124 -3.18 9.52 -15.44
C LYS A 124 -1.68 9.78 -15.59
N HIS A 125 -1.02 10.29 -14.54
CA HIS A 125 0.44 10.48 -14.56
C HIS A 125 1.20 9.14 -14.65
N LEU A 126 0.70 8.10 -13.99
CA LEU A 126 1.29 6.76 -14.08
C LEU A 126 1.10 6.14 -15.47
N GLN A 127 -0.07 6.33 -16.08
CA GLN A 127 -0.37 5.84 -17.43
C GLN A 127 0.50 6.50 -18.51
N GLN A 128 0.75 7.81 -18.37
CA GLN A 128 1.58 8.59 -19.30
C GLN A 128 3.09 8.41 -19.08
N ALA A 129 3.50 7.56 -18.14
CA ALA A 129 4.91 7.33 -17.86
C ALA A 129 5.58 6.51 -18.97
N GLU A 130 6.64 7.03 -19.57
CA GLU A 130 7.30 6.39 -20.70
C GLU A 130 8.65 5.76 -20.36
N GLY A 131 9.02 4.74 -21.14
CA GLY A 131 10.37 4.21 -21.21
C GLY A 131 10.97 3.83 -19.85
N ASN A 132 12.08 4.48 -19.48
CA ASN A 132 12.84 4.19 -18.27
C ASN A 132 12.53 5.13 -17.09
N MET A 133 11.48 5.96 -17.17
CA MET A 133 11.03 6.78 -16.04
C MET A 133 10.79 5.88 -14.83
N LYS A 134 11.38 6.23 -13.68
CA LYS A 134 11.22 5.46 -12.43
C LYS A 134 10.06 6.03 -11.63
N ILE A 135 9.58 5.29 -10.62
CA ILE A 135 8.56 5.78 -9.69
C ILE A 135 8.96 7.12 -9.03
N ARG A 136 10.26 7.32 -8.74
CA ARG A 136 10.79 8.58 -8.21
C ARG A 136 10.59 9.76 -9.15
N ASP A 137 10.60 9.55 -10.46
CA ASP A 137 10.36 10.59 -11.45
C ASP A 137 8.87 10.96 -11.50
N ILE A 138 7.99 9.97 -11.38
CA ILE A 138 6.54 10.18 -11.22
C ILE A 138 6.23 10.95 -9.94
N HIS A 139 6.81 10.53 -8.80
CA HIS A 139 6.68 11.24 -7.52
C HIS A 139 7.08 12.70 -7.66
N LYS A 140 8.25 12.99 -8.27
CA LYS A 140 8.71 14.36 -8.54
C LYS A 140 7.76 15.15 -9.44
N SER A 141 7.19 14.52 -10.48
CA SER A 141 6.26 15.17 -11.38
C SER A 141 4.96 15.56 -10.67
N LEU A 142 4.38 14.62 -9.91
CA LEU A 142 3.16 14.82 -9.13
C LEU A 142 3.29 15.92 -8.08
N LYS A 143 4.51 16.26 -7.60
CA LYS A 143 4.71 17.41 -6.71
C LYS A 143 4.29 18.76 -7.31
N LYS A 144 4.13 18.83 -8.64
CA LYS A 144 3.72 20.04 -9.36
C LYS A 144 2.20 20.22 -9.43
N SER A 145 1.42 19.17 -9.13
CA SER A 145 -0.03 19.17 -9.19
C SER A 145 -0.65 20.18 -8.22
N SER A 146 -1.90 20.55 -8.49
CA SER A 146 -2.69 21.42 -7.60
C SER A 146 -2.96 20.73 -6.26
N PHE A 147 -3.33 19.45 -6.28
CA PHE A 147 -3.63 18.68 -5.06
C PHE A 147 -2.43 18.60 -4.11
N PHE A 148 -1.21 18.42 -4.65
CA PHE A 148 -0.02 18.31 -3.82
C PHE A 148 0.32 19.64 -3.16
N LYS A 149 0.16 20.76 -3.88
CA LYS A 149 0.29 22.11 -3.31
C LYS A 149 -0.74 22.36 -2.21
N GLN A 150 -1.97 21.88 -2.40
CA GLN A 150 -3.03 21.98 -1.40
C GLN A 150 -2.70 21.17 -0.14
N TRP A 151 -2.19 19.94 -0.28
CA TRP A 151 -1.73 19.15 0.86
C TRP A 151 -0.70 19.90 1.70
N LYS A 152 0.33 20.48 1.07
CA LYS A 152 1.33 21.28 1.79
C LYS A 152 0.72 22.49 2.50
N LYS A 153 -0.21 23.19 1.84
CA LYS A 153 -0.89 24.36 2.43
C LYS A 153 -1.68 23.99 3.69
N ASN A 154 -2.17 22.76 3.75
CA ASN A 154 -2.93 22.22 4.88
C ASN A 154 -2.04 21.54 5.93
N ASN A 155 -0.72 21.76 5.91
CA ASN A 155 0.26 21.14 6.82
C ASN A 155 0.25 19.60 6.82
N ILE A 156 -0.14 18.99 5.71
CA ILE A 156 -0.05 17.55 5.52
C ILE A 156 1.37 17.21 5.11
N GLU A 157 1.91 16.09 5.59
CA GLU A 157 3.17 15.49 5.15
C GLU A 157 3.06 14.95 3.71
N ALA A 158 2.88 15.85 2.75
CA ALA A 158 2.49 15.57 1.38
C ALA A 158 3.46 14.61 0.66
N ASP A 159 4.76 14.76 0.91
CA ASP A 159 5.81 13.92 0.32
C ASP A 159 5.68 12.45 0.76
N TYR A 160 5.53 12.21 2.07
CA TYR A 160 5.35 10.88 2.64
C TYR A 160 4.01 10.27 2.23
N LYS A 161 2.92 11.05 2.29
CA LYS A 161 1.60 10.61 1.82
C LYS A 161 1.62 10.16 0.36
N LEU A 162 2.23 10.95 -0.53
CA LEU A 162 2.34 10.59 -1.94
C LEU A 162 3.18 9.33 -2.15
N GLN A 163 4.28 9.18 -1.41
CA GLN A 163 5.09 7.96 -1.45
C GLN A 163 4.27 6.75 -1.01
N ALA A 164 3.57 6.86 0.13
CA ALA A 164 2.74 5.79 0.66
C ALA A 164 1.62 5.38 -0.30
N ILE A 165 0.97 6.33 -1.00
CA ILE A 165 -0.01 6.04 -2.06
C ILE A 165 0.62 5.16 -3.15
N LEU A 166 1.78 5.57 -3.68
CA LEU A 166 2.44 4.87 -4.78
C LEU A 166 2.95 3.48 -4.37
N GLU A 167 3.42 3.33 -3.12
CA GLU A 167 3.80 2.04 -2.55
C GLU A 167 2.59 1.13 -2.34
N THR A 168 1.45 1.69 -1.90
CA THR A 168 0.18 0.96 -1.81
C THR A 168 -0.26 0.43 -3.17
N LEU A 169 -0.16 1.24 -4.24
CA LEU A 169 -0.42 0.77 -5.59
C LEU A 169 0.54 -0.35 -6.03
N GLY A 170 1.79 -0.32 -5.55
CA GLY A 170 2.75 -1.42 -5.71
C GLY A 170 2.26 -2.71 -5.07
N VAL A 171 1.90 -2.70 -3.79
CA VAL A 171 1.43 -3.92 -3.09
C VAL A 171 0.05 -4.40 -3.55
N CYS A 172 -0.78 -3.49 -4.04
CA CYS A 172 -2.02 -3.82 -4.76
C CYS A 172 -1.76 -4.56 -6.07
N GLY A 173 -0.51 -4.66 -6.54
CA GLY A 173 -0.16 -5.29 -7.81
C GLY A 173 -0.47 -4.43 -9.01
N ILE A 174 -0.72 -3.13 -8.85
CA ILE A 174 -1.02 -2.21 -9.95
C ILE A 174 0.28 -1.72 -10.60
N LEU A 175 1.33 -1.53 -9.80
CA LEU A 175 2.63 -1.04 -10.23
C LEU A 175 3.73 -2.06 -9.94
N HIS A 176 4.04 -2.91 -10.92
CA HIS A 176 5.10 -3.91 -10.80
C HIS A 176 5.84 -4.17 -12.12
N THR A 177 6.77 -5.13 -12.10
CA THR A 177 7.42 -5.65 -13.30
C THR A 177 7.04 -7.12 -13.50
N GLU A 178 7.29 -7.70 -14.67
CA GLU A 178 7.08 -9.13 -14.94
C GLU A 178 7.81 -10.06 -13.95
N LYS A 179 8.93 -9.60 -13.37
CA LYS A 179 9.75 -10.39 -12.43
C LYS A 179 9.45 -10.13 -10.96
N HIS A 180 8.66 -9.10 -10.65
CA HIS A 180 8.45 -8.62 -9.29
C HIS A 180 6.96 -8.44 -9.03
N THR A 181 6.19 -9.51 -9.22
CA THR A 181 4.72 -9.52 -9.23
C THR A 181 4.10 -9.67 -7.84
N GLU A 182 4.92 -10.02 -6.86
CA GLU A 182 4.58 -10.03 -5.45
C GLU A 182 4.33 -8.60 -4.94
N PRO A 183 3.56 -8.39 -3.86
CA PRO A 183 2.83 -9.38 -3.07
C PRO A 183 1.45 -9.76 -3.64
N PHE A 184 1.00 -9.16 -4.75
CA PHE A 184 -0.36 -9.39 -5.24
C PHE A 184 -0.59 -10.82 -5.73
N TYR A 185 0.37 -11.40 -6.46
CA TYR A 185 0.22 -12.75 -7.03
C TYR A 185 0.78 -13.86 -6.15
N LYS A 186 1.84 -13.59 -5.37
CA LYS A 186 2.45 -14.54 -4.44
C LYS A 186 3.00 -13.81 -3.22
N TYR A 187 3.18 -14.56 -2.15
CA TYR A 187 3.75 -14.04 -0.92
C TYR A 187 5.22 -13.65 -1.08
N ILE A 188 5.60 -12.52 -0.48
CA ILE A 188 6.98 -12.15 -0.18
C ILE A 188 7.03 -11.46 1.19
N ASN A 189 8.11 -11.70 1.93
CA ASN A 189 8.40 -10.93 3.14
C ASN A 189 8.92 -9.54 2.73
N LEU A 190 8.03 -8.54 2.74
CA LEU A 190 8.31 -7.18 2.28
C LEU A 190 9.42 -6.48 3.08
N ALA A 191 9.62 -6.82 4.36
CA ALA A 191 10.65 -6.21 5.18
C ALA A 191 12.09 -6.60 4.76
N VAL A 192 12.24 -7.72 4.04
CA VAL A 192 13.53 -8.21 3.50
C VAL A 192 13.49 -8.41 1.99
N ALA A 193 12.48 -7.85 1.32
CA ALA A 193 12.36 -7.91 -0.13
C ALA A 193 13.55 -7.20 -0.82
N PRO A 194 13.95 -7.65 -2.02
CA PRO A 194 15.06 -7.03 -2.73
C PRO A 194 14.76 -5.55 -3.04
N ARG A 195 15.83 -4.76 -3.17
CA ARG A 195 15.76 -3.35 -3.59
C ARG A 195 16.45 -3.17 -4.93
N SER A 196 16.01 -2.17 -5.69
CA SER A 196 16.58 -1.81 -6.98
C SER A 196 18.00 -1.26 -6.85
N SER A 197 18.33 -0.70 -5.67
CA SER A 197 19.68 -0.30 -5.28
C SER A 197 19.81 -0.24 -3.76
N HIS A 198 21.05 -0.24 -3.25
CA HIS A 198 21.34 -0.15 -1.81
C HIS A 198 20.78 1.11 -1.13
N ASN A 199 20.62 2.21 -1.87
CA ASN A 199 20.13 3.49 -1.37
C ASN A 199 18.71 3.82 -1.86
N SER A 200 17.93 2.82 -2.28
CA SER A 200 16.53 3.11 -2.62
C SER A 200 15.69 3.25 -1.36
N ASP A 201 14.90 4.32 -1.33
CA ASP A 201 13.94 4.64 -0.27
C ASP A 201 12.54 4.10 -0.59
N TRP A 202 12.36 3.46 -1.75
CA TRP A 202 11.08 2.93 -2.22
C TRP A 202 10.92 1.47 -1.80
N GLN A 203 9.69 1.10 -1.42
CA GLN A 203 9.35 -0.28 -1.11
C GLN A 203 9.19 -1.14 -2.37
N TYR A 204 9.40 -2.45 -2.19
CA TYR A 204 9.04 -3.45 -3.17
C TYR A 204 7.50 -3.52 -3.33
N PRO A 205 6.94 -3.75 -4.54
CA PRO A 205 7.63 -3.93 -5.82
C PRO A 205 7.88 -2.62 -6.58
N VAL A 206 7.28 -1.51 -6.16
CA VAL A 206 7.24 -0.26 -6.93
C VAL A 206 8.64 0.32 -7.17
N ASP A 207 9.61 0.02 -6.30
CA ASP A 207 11.03 0.37 -6.47
C ASP A 207 11.63 -0.11 -7.82
N PHE A 208 11.14 -1.22 -8.36
CA PHE A 208 11.59 -1.77 -9.65
C PHE A 208 10.80 -1.26 -10.84
N TRP A 209 9.64 -0.64 -10.60
CA TRP A 209 8.72 -0.21 -11.63
C TRP A 209 9.32 0.91 -12.50
N LYS A 210 9.04 0.83 -13.80
CA LYS A 210 9.39 1.85 -14.79
C LYS A 210 8.18 2.15 -15.67
N GLY A 211 8.16 3.32 -16.31
CA GLY A 211 7.07 3.72 -17.22
C GLY A 211 6.71 2.65 -18.25
N LYS A 212 7.70 2.01 -18.89
CA LYS A 212 7.48 0.91 -19.84
C LYS A 212 6.76 -0.32 -19.28
N ASN A 213 6.69 -0.47 -17.95
CA ASN A 213 5.94 -1.55 -17.32
C ASN A 213 4.43 -1.27 -17.33
N GLY A 214 4.02 0.00 -17.42
CA GLY A 214 2.63 0.39 -17.44
C GLY A 214 1.89 0.02 -16.16
N ILE A 215 0.56 -0.07 -16.28
CA ILE A 215 -0.36 -0.43 -15.19
C ILE A 215 -0.85 -1.86 -15.44
N ASP A 216 -0.86 -2.69 -14.39
CA ASP A 216 -1.57 -3.96 -14.44
C ASP A 216 -3.08 -3.74 -14.27
N TRP A 217 -3.81 -3.88 -15.37
CA TRP A 217 -5.26 -3.65 -15.39
C TRP A 217 -6.07 -4.74 -14.68
N ILE A 218 -5.54 -5.96 -14.54
CA ILE A 218 -6.20 -7.05 -13.80
C ILE A 218 -6.21 -6.68 -12.32
N ALA A 219 -5.07 -6.29 -11.77
CA ALA A 219 -4.97 -5.81 -10.40
C ALA A 219 -5.76 -4.52 -10.19
N PHE A 220 -5.69 -3.57 -11.12
CA PHE A 220 -6.48 -2.34 -11.04
C PHE A 220 -7.98 -2.63 -10.94
N HIS A 221 -8.53 -3.47 -11.83
CA HIS A 221 -9.96 -3.81 -11.80
C HIS A 221 -10.36 -4.62 -10.57
N HIS A 222 -9.46 -5.43 -10.01
CA HIS A 222 -9.73 -6.15 -8.76
C HIS A 222 -10.05 -5.19 -7.60
N TRP A 223 -9.28 -4.09 -7.48
CA TRP A 223 -9.43 -3.10 -6.42
C TRP A 223 -10.46 -2.01 -6.75
N PHE A 224 -10.33 -1.41 -7.94
CA PHE A 224 -11.04 -0.17 -8.28
C PHE A 224 -12.03 -0.35 -9.45
N GLY A 225 -12.36 -1.58 -9.84
CA GLY A 225 -13.27 -1.86 -10.97
C GLY A 225 -14.72 -1.42 -10.76
N GLU A 226 -15.14 -1.21 -9.52
CA GLU A 226 -16.50 -0.78 -9.14
C GLU A 226 -16.69 0.75 -9.19
N TYR A 227 -15.62 1.53 -9.37
CA TYR A 227 -15.66 2.98 -9.47
C TYR A 227 -15.74 3.39 -10.95
N GLU A 228 -16.96 3.50 -11.46
CA GLU A 228 -17.19 3.78 -12.89
C GLU A 228 -16.60 5.13 -13.32
N GLU A 229 -16.57 6.15 -12.45
CA GLU A 229 -15.94 7.45 -12.73
C GLU A 229 -14.43 7.28 -13.01
N ILE A 230 -13.74 6.52 -12.17
CA ILE A 230 -12.31 6.24 -12.31
C ILE A 230 -12.07 5.44 -13.60
N LYS A 231 -12.85 4.37 -13.79
CA LYS A 231 -12.72 3.50 -14.95
C LYS A 231 -12.96 4.24 -16.26
N ASN A 232 -14.02 5.04 -16.36
CA ASN A 232 -14.35 5.76 -17.58
C ASN A 232 -13.26 6.77 -17.95
N GLU A 233 -12.78 7.55 -16.98
CA GLU A 233 -11.74 8.56 -17.22
C GLU A 233 -10.39 7.95 -17.63
N ILE A 234 -10.05 6.78 -17.11
CA ILE A 234 -8.78 6.11 -17.39
C ILE A 234 -8.85 5.27 -18.70
N VAL A 235 -9.96 4.56 -18.93
CA VAL A 235 -10.17 3.75 -20.15
C VAL A 235 -10.24 4.63 -21.41
N LEU A 236 -10.81 5.84 -21.33
CA LEU A 236 -10.89 6.79 -22.45
C LEU A 236 -9.53 7.23 -23.00
N ILE A 237 -8.46 7.21 -22.19
CA ILE A 237 -7.10 7.56 -22.62
C ILE A 237 -6.50 6.43 -23.47
N THR A 238 -6.66 5.18 -23.03
CA THR A 238 -6.16 3.97 -23.72
C THR A 238 -6.73 3.78 -25.14
N ARG A 239 -7.92 4.34 -25.43
CA ARG A 239 -8.51 4.29 -26.78
C ARG A 239 -7.96 5.36 -27.72
N LYS A 240 -7.57 6.54 -27.21
CA LYS A 240 -7.04 7.64 -28.03
C LYS A 240 -5.59 7.44 -28.48
N GLU A 241 -4.84 6.53 -27.86
CA GLU A 241 -3.46 6.22 -28.25
C GLU A 241 -3.37 5.08 -29.28
N ASN A 242 -4.49 4.42 -29.59
CA ASN A 242 -4.57 3.33 -30.57
C ASN A 242 -5.35 3.72 -31.85
N ASP A 243 -5.79 4.98 -31.96
CA ASP A 243 -6.39 5.61 -33.14
C ASP A 243 -5.42 6.64 -33.74
#